data_AF-A0A2R5FBN5-F1
#
_entry.id   AF-A0A2R5FBN5-F1
#
_cell.length_a   1.000
_cell.length_b   1.000
_cell.length_c   1.000
_cell.angle_alpha   90.00
_cell.angle_beta   90.00
_cell.angle_gamma   90.00
#
_symmetry.space_group_name_H-M   'P 1'
#
loop_
_entity.id
_entity.type
_entity.pdbx_description
1 polymer ?
#
loop_
_entity_poly.entity_id
_entity_poly.type
_entity_poly.pdbx_seq_one_letter_code
_entity_poly.pdbx_strand_id
1 'polypeptide(L)' 'MHTEVLSLLSHFLGALPAQVSAWDKKVIEHLSADKKALQAFRTGNDDTRWSIYAGIKYRGFVYH' A
#
# COMPACT_ATOMS: atom_id res chain seq x y z
N MET A 1 -8.74 0.00 11.67
CA MET A 1 -7.31 -0.06 11.28
C MET A 1 -7.08 0.15 9.79
N HIS A 2 -8.01 -0.22 8.88
CA HIS A 2 -7.84 0.05 7.43
C HIS A 2 -7.89 1.52 7.02
N THR A 3 -8.47 2.41 7.83
CA THR A 3 -8.67 3.84 7.49
C THR A 3 -7.35 4.57 7.24
N GLU A 4 -6.29 4.22 7.97
CA GLU A 4 -4.98 4.85 7.81
C GLU A 4 -4.28 4.40 6.52
N VAL A 5 -4.29 3.09 6.24
CA VAL A 5 -3.73 2.51 5.01
C VAL A 5 -4.45 3.06 3.78
N LEU A 6 -5.77 3.19 3.85
CA LEU A 6 -6.57 3.83 2.81
C LEU A 6 -6.15 5.28 2.58
N SER A 7 -5.96 6.07 3.65
CA SER A 7 -5.50 7.47 3.52
C SER A 7 -4.14 7.56 2.86
N LEU A 8 -3.17 6.73 3.30
CA LEU A 8 -1.83 6.68 2.75
C LEU A 8 -1.81 6.31 1.26
N LEU A 9 -2.55 5.26 0.89
CA LEU A 9 -2.64 4.81 -0.50
C LEU A 9 -3.39 5.82 -1.38
N SER A 10 -4.45 6.45 -0.87
CA SER A 10 -5.21 7.47 -1.60
C SER A 10 -4.34 8.69 -1.91
N HIS A 11 -3.56 9.13 -0.92
CA HIS A 11 -2.61 10.23 -1.10
C HIS A 11 -1.50 9.86 -2.09
N PHE A 12 -0.90 8.68 -1.94
CA PHE A 12 0.16 8.20 -2.81
C PHE A 12 -0.29 8.04 -4.27
N LEU A 13 -1.49 7.49 -4.50
CA LEU A 13 -2.02 7.23 -5.84
C LEU A 13 -2.75 8.44 -6.45
N GLY A 14 -2.95 9.51 -5.68
CA GLY A 14 -3.79 10.64 -6.10
C GLY A 14 -5.23 10.23 -6.41
N ALA A 15 -5.75 9.23 -5.69
CA ALA A 15 -7.05 8.60 -5.97
C ALA A 15 -8.02 8.78 -4.79
N LEU A 16 -9.32 8.63 -5.05
CA LEU A 16 -10.32 8.68 -3.98
C LEU A 16 -10.26 7.42 -3.11
N PRO A 17 -10.46 7.52 -1.78
CA PRO A 17 -10.47 6.36 -0.88
C PRO A 17 -11.43 5.25 -1.31
N ALA A 18 -12.57 5.61 -1.90
CA ALA A 18 -13.53 4.64 -2.44
C ALA A 18 -12.95 3.83 -3.61
N GLN A 19 -12.17 4.46 -4.50
CA GLN A 19 -11.52 3.80 -5.63
C GLN A 19 -10.40 2.86 -5.14
N VAL A 20 -9.58 3.33 -4.21
CA VAL A 20 -8.52 2.53 -3.59
C VAL A 20 -9.09 1.33 -2.85
N SER A 21 -10.18 1.52 -2.09
CA SER A 21 -10.88 0.42 -1.40
C SER A 21 -11.39 -0.65 -2.38
N ALA A 22 -11.87 -0.22 -3.55
CA ALA A 22 -12.40 -1.13 -4.57
C ALA A 22 -11.31 -1.88 -5.35
N TRP A 23 -10.20 -1.21 -5.71
CA TRP A 23 -9.20 -1.76 -6.63
C TRP A 23 -7.96 -2.33 -5.94
N ASP A 24 -7.66 -1.90 -4.71
CA ASP A 24 -6.42 -2.20 -4.01
C ASP A 24 -6.65 -3.00 -2.72
N LYS A 25 -7.76 -3.75 -2.62
CA LYS A 25 -8.12 -4.56 -1.45
C LYS A 25 -6.96 -5.43 -0.94
N LYS A 26 -6.26 -6.14 -1.85
CA LYS A 26 -5.09 -6.98 -1.52
C LYS A 26 -3.94 -6.16 -0.91
N VAL A 27 -3.69 -4.96 -1.43
CA VAL A 27 -2.65 -4.06 -0.93
C VAL A 27 -3.01 -3.56 0.46
N ILE A 28 -4.28 -3.18 0.66
CA ILE A 28 -4.79 -2.71 1.95
C ILE A 28 -4.68 -3.81 3.00
N GLU A 29 -5.11 -5.03 2.69
CA GLU A 29 -5.04 -6.18 3.59
C GLU A 29 -3.59 -6.47 3.98
N HIS A 30 -2.67 -6.50 3.01
CA HIS A 30 -1.27 -6.79 3.30
C HIS A 30 -0.60 -5.70 4.14
N LEU A 31 -0.72 -4.43 3.77
CA LEU A 31 -0.14 -3.33 4.55
C LEU A 31 -0.77 -3.23 5.95
N SER A 32 -2.02 -3.66 6.11
CA SER A 32 -2.65 -3.71 7.44
C SER A 32 -2.11 -4.87 8.31
N ALA A 33 -1.67 -5.96 7.68
CA ALA A 33 -1.15 -7.15 8.37
C ALA A 33 0.37 -7.09 8.61
N ASP A 34 1.14 -6.50 7.70
CA ASP A 34 2.59 -6.38 7.78
C ASP A 34 3.01 -4.99 8.26
N LYS A 35 3.33 -4.90 9.56
CA LYS A 35 3.81 -3.66 10.20
C LYS A 35 5.13 -3.15 9.62
N LYS A 36 6.01 -4.03 9.12
CA LYS A 36 7.29 -3.63 8.53
C LYS A 36 7.06 -3.01 7.16
N ALA A 37 6.25 -3.64 6.32
CA ALA A 37 5.87 -3.10 5.02
C ALA A 37 5.15 -1.75 5.18
N LEU A 38 4.23 -1.62 6.14
CA LEU A 38 3.56 -0.36 6.44
C LEU A 38 4.54 0.73 6.90
N GLN A 39 5.48 0.40 7.80
CA GLN A 39 6.47 1.37 8.26
C GLN A 39 7.37 1.83 7.10
N ALA A 40 7.84 0.90 6.27
CA ALA A 40 8.64 1.21 5.08
C ALA A 40 7.85 2.06 4.07
N PHE A 41 6.55 1.81 3.91
CA PHE A 41 5.68 2.62 3.06
C PHE A 41 5.52 4.04 3.59
N ARG A 42 5.36 4.21 4.92
CA ARG A 42 5.23 5.52 5.56
C ARG A 42 6.49 6.39 5.40
N THR A 43 7.66 5.82 5.70
CA THR A 43 8.92 6.58 5.76
C THR A 43 9.73 6.54 4.48
N GLY A 44 9.40 5.65 3.54
CA GLY A 44 10.07 5.52 2.26
C GLY A 44 9.79 6.69 1.32
N ASN A 45 10.72 6.89 0.37
CA ASN A 45 10.51 7.77 -0.77
C ASN A 45 9.52 7.14 -1.78
N ASP A 46 9.20 7.88 -2.84
CA ASP A 46 8.20 7.44 -3.81
C ASP A 46 8.60 6.15 -4.55
N ASP A 47 9.89 5.96 -4.83
CA ASP A 47 10.40 4.70 -5.41
C ASP A 47 10.17 3.51 -4.48
N THR A 48 10.42 3.69 -3.17
CA THR A 48 10.16 2.67 -2.16
C THR A 48 8.68 2.37 -2.07
N ARG A 49 7.83 3.40 -2.00
CA ARG A 49 6.36 3.24 -1.96
C ARG A 49 5.83 2.52 -3.18
N TRP A 50 6.32 2.88 -4.37
CA TRP A 50 5.94 2.24 -5.62
C TRP A 50 6.39 0.78 -5.67
N SER A 51 7.62 0.48 -5.27
CA SER A 51 8.14 -0.89 -5.21
C SER A 51 7.30 -1.78 -4.30
N ILE A 52 6.95 -1.29 -3.10
CA ILE A 52 6.09 -1.99 -2.16
C ILE A 52 4.69 -2.19 -2.77
N TYR A 53 4.07 -1.12 -3.23
CA TYR A 53 2.73 -1.16 -3.83
C TYR A 53 2.65 -2.14 -5.01
N ALA A 54 3.54 -2.01 -5.98
CA ALA A 54 3.58 -2.85 -7.17
C ALA A 54 3.94 -4.30 -6.83
N GLY A 55 4.85 -4.49 -5.87
CA GLY A 55 5.23 -5.79 -5.33
C GLY A 55 4.08 -6.54 -4.66
N ILE A 56 3.14 -5.83 -4.04
CA ILE A 56 1.93 -6.42 -3.46
C ILE A 56 0.85 -6.61 -4.54
N LYS A 57 0.62 -5.60 -5.38
CA LYS A 57 -0.48 -5.54 -6.34
C LYS A 57 -0.30 -6.50 -7.51
N TYR A 58 0.87 -6.45 -8.16
CA TYR A 58 1.08 -7.10 -9.46
C TYR A 58 1.90 -8.39 -9.37
N ARG A 59 2.77 -8.52 -8.38
CA ARG A 59 3.56 -9.72 -8.15
C ARG A 59 3.01 -10.43 -6.92
N GLY A 60 2.85 -11.75 -6.95
CA GLY A 60 2.63 -12.51 -5.74
C GLY A 60 3.93 -12.51 -4.92
N PHE A 61 4.16 -11.48 -4.12
CA PHE A 61 5.22 -11.30 -3.12
C PHE A 61 6.58 -11.98 -3.36
N VAL A 62 7.62 -11.17 -3.64
CA VAL A 62 9.00 -11.49 -3.22
C VAL A 62 9.62 -10.21 -2.65
N TYR A 63 9.85 -10.21 -1.34
CA TYR A 63 10.78 -9.32 -0.65
C TYR A 63 12.12 -10.06 -0.55
N HIS A 64 13.21 -9.45 -1.02
CA HIS A 64 14.58 -9.89 -0.72
C HIS A 64 15.09 -9.14 0.51
#